data_AF-A0A4P7UK18-F1
#
_entry.id   AF-A0A4P7UK18-F1
#
_cell.length_a   1.000
_cell.length_b   1.000
_cell.length_c   1.000
_cell.angle_alpha   90.00
_cell.angle_beta   90.00
_cell.angle_gamma   90.00
#
_symmetry.space_group_name_H-M   'P 1'
#
loop_
_entity.id
_entity.type
_entity.pdbx_description
1 polymer ?
#
loop_
_entity_poly.entity_id
_entity_poly.type
_entity_poly.pdbx_seq_one_letter_code
_entity_poly.pdbx_strand_id
1 'polypeptide(L)'
;MLKNISVARKFVILIVLVFVGMTGLFSISTYTITKSSIGSATYQSIDRSKDLLADILPPPLYVIETYLDALQLISTHDADVQEKLYGSIAQHNKDFLQQYNRWHASDIDPQIKLILDQELYPTGSAVFEIIESKVKPAVKGNNRSEAETVTDSQLTPAYHKHREVVVKLATLLDVYSHKVAEEGRNVVEAGRILFTAIFIFGLGSSRSSRWVLPWALSNRSENA
;
A
#
# COMPACT_ATOMS: atom_id res chain seq x y z
N MET A 1 -32.51 45.32 -12.94
CA MET A 1 -31.35 45.93 -13.63
C MET A 1 -30.89 45.18 -14.91
N LEU A 2 -31.58 44.11 -15.36
CA LEU A 2 -31.22 43.35 -16.59
C LEU A 2 -32.02 43.71 -17.85
N LYS A 3 -32.93 44.70 -17.77
CA LYS A 3 -33.91 45.00 -18.84
C LYS A 3 -33.31 45.71 -20.06
N ASN A 4 -32.22 46.47 -19.91
CA ASN A 4 -31.64 47.31 -20.99
C ASN A 4 -30.31 46.78 -21.56
N ILE A 5 -30.01 45.49 -21.35
CA ILE A 5 -28.78 44.88 -21.85
C ILE A 5 -29.06 44.21 -23.20
N SER A 6 -28.33 44.61 -24.24
CA SER A 6 -28.35 43.96 -25.57
C SER A 6 -28.21 42.44 -25.43
N VAL A 7 -28.96 41.68 -26.24
CA VAL A 7 -28.95 40.21 -26.24
C VAL A 7 -27.52 39.67 -26.34
N ALA A 8 -26.66 40.30 -27.15
CA ALA A 8 -25.25 39.93 -27.28
C ALA A 8 -24.47 40.01 -25.95
N ARG A 9 -24.70 41.04 -25.12
CA ARG A 9 -24.04 41.18 -23.81
C ARG A 9 -24.50 40.11 -22.81
N LYS A 10 -25.76 39.67 -22.88
CA LYS A 10 -26.26 38.57 -22.02
C LYS A 10 -25.57 37.24 -22.36
N PHE A 11 -25.37 36.95 -23.64
CA PHE A 11 -24.58 35.78 -24.08
C PHE A 11 -23.12 35.86 -23.65
N VAL A 12 -22.48 37.04 -23.76
CA VAL A 12 -21.10 37.22 -23.29
C VAL A 12 -20.99 37.00 -21.78
N ILE A 13 -21.92 37.52 -20.97
CA ILE A 13 -21.93 37.31 -19.51
C ILE A 13 -22.08 35.82 -19.19
N LEU A 14 -22.97 35.10 -19.87
CA LEU A 14 -23.15 33.66 -19.67
C LEU A 14 -21.89 32.87 -20.04
N ILE A 15 -21.25 33.20 -21.16
CA ILE A 15 -19.99 32.57 -21.59
C ILE A 15 -18.89 32.82 -20.54
N VAL A 16 -18.72 34.06 -20.09
CA VAL A 16 -17.72 34.40 -19.05
C VAL A 16 -18.00 33.64 -17.76
N LEU A 17 -19.26 33.57 -17.31
CA LEU A 17 -19.63 32.85 -16.10
C LEU A 17 -19.30 31.36 -16.20
N VAL A 18 -19.61 30.73 -17.34
CA VAL A 18 -19.26 29.32 -17.60
C VAL A 18 -17.74 29.13 -17.61
N PHE A 19 -16.98 30.03 -18.24
CA PHE A 19 -15.51 29.96 -18.25
C PHE A 19 -14.90 30.10 -16.85
N VAL A 20 -15.42 31.00 -16.03
CA VAL A 20 -14.98 31.16 -14.63
C VAL A 20 -15.27 29.87 -13.84
N GLY A 21 -16.47 29.31 -14.01
CA GLY A 21 -16.84 28.03 -13.39
C GLY A 21 -15.93 26.87 -13.83
N MET A 22 -15.68 26.72 -15.13
CA MET A 22 -14.78 25.70 -15.68
C MET A 22 -13.34 25.86 -15.19
N THR A 23 -12.84 27.09 -15.12
CA THR A 23 -11.49 27.37 -14.61
C THR A 23 -11.37 27.04 -13.13
N GLY A 24 -12.40 27.37 -12.33
CA GLY A 24 -12.47 27.00 -10.93
C GLY A 24 -12.45 25.48 -10.73
N LEU A 25 -13.30 24.76 -11.47
CA LEU A 25 -13.35 23.29 -11.43
C LEU A 25 -12.01 22.66 -11.86
N PHE A 26 -11.41 23.16 -12.94
CA PHE A 26 -10.11 22.70 -13.41
C PHE A 26 -9.02 22.88 -12.34
N SER A 27 -8.99 24.05 -11.71
CA SER A 27 -8.00 24.39 -10.67
C SER A 27 -8.16 23.51 -9.42
N ILE A 28 -9.40 23.31 -8.95
CA ILE A 28 -9.69 22.44 -7.81
C ILE A 28 -9.34 20.98 -8.13
N SER A 29 -9.72 20.51 -9.31
CA SER A 29 -9.44 19.14 -9.77
C SER A 29 -7.94 18.87 -9.84
N THR A 30 -7.17 19.73 -10.52
CA THR A 30 -5.71 19.59 -10.65
C THR A 30 -5.00 19.66 -9.30
N TYR A 31 -5.40 20.58 -8.40
CA TYR A 31 -4.86 20.64 -7.04
C TYR A 31 -5.12 19.34 -6.27
N THR A 32 -6.36 18.84 -6.34
CA THR A 32 -6.77 17.62 -5.63
C THR A 32 -5.99 16.41 -6.15
N ILE A 33 -5.95 16.20 -7.47
CA ILE A 33 -5.21 15.10 -8.11
C ILE A 33 -3.72 15.16 -7.75
N THR A 34 -3.11 16.34 -7.78
CA THR A 34 -1.68 16.50 -7.44
C THR A 34 -1.41 16.15 -5.98
N LYS A 35 -2.33 16.48 -5.06
CA LYS A 35 -2.16 16.18 -3.64
C LYS A 35 -2.43 14.71 -3.31
N SER A 36 -3.41 14.07 -3.97
CA SER A 36 -3.89 12.72 -3.62
C SER A 36 -3.33 11.59 -4.50
N SER A 37 -2.51 11.89 -5.50
CA SER A 37 -1.97 10.89 -6.42
C SER A 37 -0.81 10.08 -5.85
N ILE A 38 -0.61 8.89 -6.42
CA ILE A 38 0.58 8.07 -6.18
C ILE A 38 1.81 8.88 -6.63
N GLY A 39 2.81 8.98 -5.76
CA GLY A 39 3.98 9.82 -5.96
C GLY A 39 3.86 11.25 -5.44
N SER A 40 2.70 11.67 -4.91
CA SER A 40 2.56 12.96 -4.22
C SER A 40 3.38 13.00 -2.93
N ALA A 41 3.65 14.20 -2.42
CA ALA A 41 4.32 14.36 -1.11
C ALA A 41 3.54 13.70 0.04
N THR A 42 2.20 13.69 -0.04
CA THR A 42 1.35 13.01 0.96
C THR A 42 1.49 11.50 0.86
N TYR A 43 1.48 10.94 -0.35
CA TYR A 43 1.73 9.51 -0.57
C TYR A 43 3.11 9.09 -0.04
N GLN A 44 4.17 9.84 -0.38
CA GLN A 44 5.53 9.59 0.11
C GLN A 44 5.66 9.72 1.64
N SER A 45 4.81 10.52 2.28
CA SER A 45 4.80 10.58 3.75
C SER A 45 4.19 9.31 4.36
N ILE A 46 3.16 8.73 3.73
CA ILE A 46 2.56 7.47 4.17
C ILE A 46 3.55 6.33 3.97
N ASP A 47 4.20 6.30 2.80
CA ASP A 47 5.19 5.31 2.42
C ASP A 47 6.36 5.26 3.41
N ARG A 48 7.01 6.41 3.64
CA ARG A 48 8.10 6.54 4.62
C ARG A 48 7.70 6.14 6.04
N SER A 49 6.46 6.43 6.45
CA SER A 49 5.98 6.01 7.77
C SER A 49 5.82 4.49 7.87
N LYS A 50 5.41 3.83 6.79
CA LYS A 50 5.32 2.36 6.74
C LYS A 50 6.69 1.72 6.73
N ASP A 51 7.63 2.26 5.94
CA ASP A 51 9.01 1.77 5.89
C ASP A 51 9.70 1.91 7.24
N LEU A 52 9.58 3.09 7.88
CA LEU A 52 10.13 3.30 9.22
C LEU A 52 9.52 2.33 10.24
N LEU A 53 8.21 2.06 10.16
CA LEU A 53 7.57 1.08 11.03
C LEU A 53 8.14 -0.34 10.83
N ALA A 54 8.44 -0.72 9.58
CA ALA A 54 9.06 -1.99 9.25
C ALA A 54 10.52 -2.09 9.72
N ASP A 55 11.25 -0.98 9.77
CA ASP A 55 12.62 -0.93 10.30
C ASP A 55 12.69 -1.11 11.82
N ILE A 56 11.65 -0.67 12.56
CA ILE A 56 11.68 -0.66 14.03
C ILE A 56 10.99 -1.87 14.69
N LEU A 57 10.02 -2.47 14.02
CA LEU A 57 9.22 -3.56 14.60
C LEU A 57 9.29 -4.80 13.71
N PRO A 58 9.81 -5.93 14.23
CA PRO A 58 9.78 -7.17 13.47
C PRO A 58 8.33 -7.59 13.19
N PRO A 59 8.01 -8.01 11.95
CA PRO A 59 6.65 -8.38 11.60
C PRO A 59 6.27 -9.73 12.24
N PRO A 60 5.04 -9.91 12.76
CA PRO A 60 4.62 -11.15 13.44
C PRO A 60 4.69 -12.42 12.59
N LEU A 61 4.62 -12.28 11.26
CA LEU A 61 4.76 -13.39 10.34
C LEU A 61 6.20 -13.86 10.16
N TYR A 62 7.18 -13.12 10.68
CA TYR A 62 8.58 -13.52 10.71
C TYR A 62 8.92 -14.00 12.12
N VAL A 63 9.03 -15.32 12.29
CA VAL A 63 9.19 -15.97 13.61
C VAL A 63 10.58 -15.80 14.25
N ILE A 64 11.31 -14.72 13.91
CA ILE A 64 12.66 -14.45 14.44
C ILE A 64 12.67 -14.25 15.95
N GLU A 65 11.73 -13.48 16.51
CA GLU A 65 11.67 -13.26 17.96
C GLU A 65 11.36 -14.56 18.71
N THR A 66 10.48 -15.40 18.15
CA THR A 66 10.21 -16.74 18.68
C THR A 66 11.46 -17.62 18.68
N TYR A 67 12.23 -17.59 17.59
CA TYR A 67 13.49 -18.33 17.50
C TYR A 67 14.51 -17.83 18.53
N LEU A 68 14.65 -16.51 18.70
CA LEU A 68 15.53 -15.92 19.71
C LEU A 68 15.12 -16.29 21.13
N ASP A 69 13.82 -16.23 21.44
CA ASP A 69 13.29 -16.64 22.74
C ASP A 69 13.56 -18.12 23.03
N ALA A 70 13.44 -18.99 22.01
CA ALA A 70 13.75 -20.40 22.15
C ALA A 70 15.23 -20.64 22.43
N LEU A 71 16.14 -19.92 21.75
CA LEU A 71 17.58 -19.98 22.07
C LEU A 71 17.87 -19.49 23.49
N GLN A 72 17.22 -18.40 23.93
CA GLN A 72 17.37 -17.88 25.28
C GLN A 72 16.82 -18.83 26.33
N LEU A 73 15.73 -19.54 26.04
CA LEU A 73 15.16 -20.57 26.90
C LEU A 73 16.17 -21.68 27.17
N ILE A 74 16.93 -22.06 26.15
CA ILE A 74 18.01 -23.06 26.23
C ILE A 74 19.30 -22.49 26.84
N SER A 75 19.46 -21.16 26.95
CA SER A 75 20.65 -20.55 27.55
C SER A 75 20.48 -20.11 29.01
N THR A 76 19.23 -19.87 29.46
CA THR A 76 18.93 -19.49 30.85
C THR A 76 18.71 -20.68 31.80
N HIS A 77 19.10 -20.51 33.07
CA HIS A 77 18.82 -21.43 34.18
C HIS A 77 17.82 -20.85 35.19
N ASP A 78 17.43 -19.59 35.01
CA ASP A 78 16.51 -18.89 35.88
C ASP A 78 15.06 -19.25 35.50
N ALA A 79 14.34 -19.86 36.44
CA ALA A 79 12.96 -20.31 36.25
C ALA A 79 11.99 -19.15 35.97
N ASP A 80 12.20 -17.98 36.58
CA ASP A 80 11.34 -16.81 36.35
C ASP A 80 11.56 -16.25 34.93
N VAL A 81 12.79 -16.32 34.44
CA VAL A 81 13.11 -15.95 33.05
C VAL A 81 12.51 -16.96 32.08
N GLN A 82 12.60 -18.26 32.36
CA GLN A 82 11.99 -19.31 31.53
C GLN A 82 10.48 -19.11 31.41
N GLU A 83 9.79 -18.82 32.52
CA GLU A 83 8.33 -18.61 32.50
C GLU A 83 7.94 -17.39 31.65
N LYS A 84 8.71 -16.29 31.73
CA LYS A 84 8.50 -15.12 30.86
C LYS A 84 8.69 -15.47 29.38
N LEU A 85 9.72 -16.24 29.05
CA LEU A 85 9.99 -16.68 27.67
C LEU A 85 8.88 -17.61 27.14
N TYR A 86 8.36 -18.53 27.96
CA TYR A 86 7.18 -19.32 27.58
C TYR A 86 5.96 -18.44 27.28
N GLY A 87 5.73 -17.41 28.11
CA GLY A 87 4.68 -16.44 27.87
C GLY A 87 4.88 -15.66 26.56
N SER A 88 6.10 -15.21 26.30
CA SER A 88 6.49 -14.50 25.07
C SER A 88 6.28 -15.36 23.82
N ILE A 89 6.79 -16.60 23.80
CA ILE A 89 6.59 -17.57 22.71
C ILE A 89 5.11 -17.85 22.45
N ALA A 90 4.31 -18.01 23.52
CA ALA A 90 2.87 -18.21 23.38
C ALA A 90 2.16 -16.98 22.79
N GLN A 91 2.62 -15.77 23.13
CA GLN A 91 2.10 -14.54 22.56
C GLN A 91 2.49 -14.40 21.08
N HIS A 92 3.75 -14.64 20.73
CA HIS A 92 4.22 -14.65 19.34
C HIS A 92 3.42 -15.62 18.47
N ASN A 93 3.07 -16.82 18.98
CA ASN A 93 2.24 -17.77 18.24
C ASN A 93 0.83 -17.21 17.98
N LYS A 94 0.21 -16.56 18.97
CA LYS A 94 -1.10 -15.91 18.78
C LYS A 94 -1.03 -14.81 17.74
N ASP A 95 0.00 -13.97 17.79
CA ASP A 95 0.17 -12.85 16.86
C ASP A 95 0.46 -13.36 15.43
N PHE A 96 1.27 -14.41 15.29
CA PHE A 96 1.51 -15.11 14.02
C PHE A 96 0.19 -15.61 13.41
N LEU A 97 -0.61 -16.37 14.18
CA LEU A 97 -1.88 -16.91 13.72
C LEU A 97 -2.89 -15.80 13.39
N GLN A 98 -2.97 -14.77 14.22
CA GLN A 98 -3.86 -13.62 13.97
C GLN A 98 -3.46 -12.90 12.68
N GLN A 99 -2.17 -12.67 12.46
CA GLN A 99 -1.69 -11.96 11.28
C GLN A 99 -1.82 -12.80 10.02
N TYR A 100 -1.56 -14.12 10.11
CA TYR A 100 -1.83 -15.07 9.05
C TYR A 100 -3.31 -15.05 8.65
N ASN A 101 -4.21 -15.25 9.61
CA ASN A 101 -5.65 -15.29 9.34
C ASN A 101 -6.16 -13.99 8.71
N ARG A 102 -5.63 -12.84 9.12
CA ARG A 102 -5.97 -11.54 8.52
C ARG A 102 -5.60 -11.50 7.03
N TRP A 103 -4.38 -11.90 6.68
CA TRP A 103 -3.94 -11.86 5.28
C TRP A 103 -4.55 -12.99 4.45
N HIS A 104 -4.75 -14.17 5.04
CA HIS A 104 -5.47 -15.28 4.45
C HIS A 104 -6.93 -14.90 4.12
N ALA A 105 -7.59 -14.06 4.92
CA ALA A 105 -8.93 -13.57 4.62
C ALA A 105 -8.96 -12.35 3.68
N SER A 106 -7.80 -11.76 3.34
CA SER A 106 -7.72 -10.54 2.54
C SER A 106 -7.70 -10.81 1.02
N ASP A 107 -8.04 -9.77 0.26
CA ASP A 107 -8.01 -9.73 -1.20
C ASP A 107 -6.63 -9.28 -1.72
N ILE A 108 -5.59 -10.00 -1.28
CA ILE A 108 -4.23 -9.85 -1.80
C ILE A 108 -4.06 -10.64 -3.09
N ASP A 109 -3.04 -10.27 -3.87
CA ASP A 109 -2.71 -10.94 -5.13
C ASP A 109 -2.68 -12.48 -4.98
N PRO A 110 -3.28 -13.24 -5.92
CA PRO A 110 -3.35 -14.69 -5.83
C PRO A 110 -1.99 -15.40 -5.72
N GLN A 111 -0.94 -14.88 -6.35
CA GLN A 111 0.41 -15.46 -6.26
C GLN A 111 1.03 -15.21 -4.87
N ILE A 112 0.84 -14.02 -4.32
CA ILE A 112 1.24 -13.68 -2.94
C ILE A 112 0.52 -14.61 -1.96
N LYS A 113 -0.80 -14.75 -2.12
CA LYS A 113 -1.66 -15.59 -1.26
C LYS A 113 -1.23 -17.06 -1.30
N LEU A 114 -0.88 -17.57 -2.47
CA LEU A 114 -0.41 -18.95 -2.63
C LEU A 114 0.84 -19.22 -1.79
N ILE A 115 1.84 -18.33 -1.85
CA ILE A 115 3.08 -18.46 -1.06
C ILE A 115 2.80 -18.31 0.44
N LEU A 116 1.92 -17.36 0.81
CA LEU A 116 1.49 -17.17 2.19
C LEU A 116 0.92 -18.47 2.79
N ASP A 117 0.00 -19.11 2.07
CA ASP A 117 -0.75 -20.28 2.56
C ASP A 117 0.06 -21.59 2.46
N GLN A 118 0.80 -21.78 1.36
CA GLN A 118 1.47 -23.05 1.06
C GLN A 118 2.91 -23.14 1.56
N GLU A 119 3.58 -22.00 1.76
CA GLU A 119 4.99 -21.97 2.16
C GLU A 119 5.21 -21.24 3.49
N LEU A 120 4.69 -20.01 3.64
CA LEU A 120 4.99 -19.16 4.80
C LEU A 120 4.36 -19.73 6.07
N TYR A 121 3.06 -20.04 6.01
CA TYR A 121 2.33 -20.58 7.16
C TYR A 121 2.88 -21.93 7.65
N PRO A 122 3.06 -22.95 6.79
CA PRO A 122 3.57 -24.24 7.24
C PRO A 122 4.98 -24.15 7.83
N THR A 123 5.86 -23.35 7.24
CA THR A 123 7.24 -23.20 7.74
C THR A 123 7.30 -22.45 9.07
N GLY A 124 6.46 -21.42 9.26
CA GLY A 124 6.36 -20.70 10.53
C GLY A 124 5.74 -21.57 11.63
N SER A 125 4.66 -22.28 11.31
CA SER A 125 3.99 -23.21 12.25
C SER A 125 4.93 -24.33 12.73
N ALA A 126 5.80 -24.84 11.85
CA ALA A 126 6.76 -25.89 12.22
C ALA A 126 7.76 -25.41 13.30
N VAL A 127 8.14 -24.14 13.31
CA VAL A 127 9.01 -23.56 14.36
C VAL A 127 8.32 -23.63 15.72
N PHE A 128 7.07 -23.17 15.80
CA PHE A 128 6.29 -23.23 17.04
C PHE A 128 6.05 -24.68 17.50
N GLU A 129 5.77 -25.60 16.56
CA GLU A 129 5.55 -27.01 16.86
C GLU A 129 6.79 -27.67 17.46
N ILE A 130 7.98 -27.43 16.90
CA ILE A 130 9.25 -27.97 17.43
C ILE A 130 9.52 -27.42 18.84
N ILE A 131 9.27 -26.13 19.07
CA ILE A 131 9.47 -25.51 20.38
C ILE A 131 8.55 -26.15 21.42
N GLU A 132 7.26 -26.26 21.12
CA GLU A 132 6.27 -26.79 22.07
C GLU A 132 6.41 -28.30 22.30
N SER A 133 6.69 -29.08 21.25
CA SER A 133 6.71 -30.54 21.33
C SER A 133 8.05 -31.14 21.77
N LYS A 134 9.17 -30.44 21.58
CA LYS A 134 10.51 -30.98 21.83
C LYS A 134 11.36 -30.10 22.74
N VAL A 135 11.52 -28.82 22.42
CA VAL A 135 12.40 -27.92 23.18
C VAL A 135 11.86 -27.68 24.60
N LYS A 136 10.60 -27.30 24.73
CA LYS A 136 9.97 -26.99 26.02
C LYS A 136 9.93 -28.20 26.97
N PRO A 137 9.55 -29.42 26.53
CA PRO A 137 9.68 -30.61 27.37
C PRO A 137 11.12 -30.90 27.81
N ALA A 138 12.11 -30.78 26.90
CA ALA A 138 13.51 -31.01 27.23
C ALA A 138 14.03 -30.00 28.28
N VAL A 139 13.69 -28.71 28.13
CA VAL A 139 14.05 -27.67 29.11
C VAL A 139 13.37 -27.93 30.46
N LYS A 140 12.07 -28.23 30.48
CA LYS A 140 11.34 -28.55 31.73
C LYS A 140 11.83 -29.82 32.42
N GLY A 141 12.29 -30.81 31.64
CA GLY A 141 12.90 -32.04 32.13
C GLY A 141 14.34 -31.86 32.60
N ASN A 142 14.90 -30.64 32.52
CA ASN A 142 16.31 -30.34 32.79
C ASN A 142 17.30 -31.10 31.87
N ASN A 143 16.82 -31.57 30.71
CA ASN A 143 17.58 -32.28 29.69
C ASN A 143 18.17 -31.29 28.67
N ARG A 144 19.13 -30.49 29.11
CA ARG A 144 19.63 -29.38 28.29
C ARG A 144 20.38 -29.81 27.03
N SER A 145 21.17 -30.88 27.14
CA SER A 145 21.86 -31.47 25.98
C SER A 145 20.88 -31.96 24.91
N GLU A 146 19.71 -32.46 25.31
CA GLU A 146 18.63 -32.82 24.38
C GLU A 146 18.02 -31.58 23.74
N ALA A 147 17.76 -30.53 24.53
CA ALA A 147 17.24 -29.25 24.02
C ALA A 147 18.19 -28.59 23.01
N GLU A 148 19.50 -28.60 23.27
CA GLU A 148 20.54 -28.15 22.36
C GLU A 148 20.56 -28.99 21.08
N THR A 149 20.56 -30.32 21.21
CA THR A 149 20.55 -31.24 20.05
C THR A 149 19.33 -31.02 19.16
N VAL A 150 18.13 -30.90 19.74
CA VAL A 150 16.90 -30.59 18.99
C VAL A 150 17.00 -29.24 18.30
N THR A 151 17.63 -28.27 18.95
CA THR A 151 17.76 -26.91 18.42
C THR A 151 18.65 -26.87 17.20
N ASP A 152 19.80 -27.53 17.26
CA ASP A 152 20.74 -27.57 16.14
C ASP A 152 20.20 -28.44 14.98
N SER A 153 19.61 -29.59 15.30
CA SER A 153 19.18 -30.56 14.29
C SER A 153 17.81 -30.26 13.65
N GLN A 154 16.94 -29.50 14.33
CA GLN A 154 15.55 -29.32 13.88
C GLN A 154 15.08 -27.87 13.94
N LEU A 155 15.22 -27.19 15.09
CA LEU A 155 14.68 -25.82 15.24
C LEU A 155 15.37 -24.83 14.30
N THR A 156 16.71 -24.82 14.30
CA THR A 156 17.53 -23.91 13.49
C THR A 156 17.29 -24.14 11.99
N PRO A 157 17.30 -25.38 11.46
CA PRO A 157 16.89 -25.65 10.08
C PRO A 157 15.46 -25.20 9.75
N ALA A 158 14.50 -25.43 10.65
CA ALA A 158 13.11 -25.00 10.44
C ALA A 158 12.99 -23.47 10.36
N TYR A 159 13.67 -22.75 11.26
CA TYR A 159 13.76 -21.30 11.23
C TYR A 159 14.39 -20.80 9.92
N HIS A 160 15.50 -21.39 9.47
CA HIS A 160 16.14 -21.00 8.20
C HIS A 160 15.22 -21.21 7.00
N LYS A 161 14.51 -22.35 6.94
CA LYS A 161 13.52 -22.60 5.89
C LYS A 161 12.40 -21.55 5.89
N HIS A 162 11.91 -21.16 7.07
CA HIS A 162 10.92 -20.10 7.17
C HIS A 162 11.49 -18.74 6.71
N ARG A 163 12.71 -18.40 7.12
CA ARG A 163 13.40 -17.17 6.71
C ARG A 163 13.55 -17.08 5.19
N GLU A 164 13.89 -18.17 4.51
CA GLU A 164 13.97 -18.20 3.05
C GLU A 164 12.64 -17.83 2.38
N VAL A 165 11.53 -18.37 2.89
CA VAL A 165 10.19 -18.04 2.40
C VAL A 165 9.83 -16.59 2.68
N VAL A 166 10.15 -16.06 3.86
CA VAL A 166 9.96 -14.64 4.20
C VAL A 166 10.71 -13.74 3.22
N VAL A 167 11.98 -14.02 2.95
CA VAL A 167 12.81 -13.24 1.99
C VAL A 167 12.24 -13.31 0.57
N LYS A 168 11.84 -14.51 0.13
CA LYS A 168 11.18 -14.71 -1.17
C LYS A 168 9.89 -13.89 -1.27
N LEU A 169 9.04 -13.96 -0.25
CA LEU A 169 7.76 -13.24 -0.23
C LEU A 169 7.96 -11.72 -0.16
N ALA A 170 8.92 -11.24 0.64
CA ALA A 170 9.27 -9.82 0.71
C ALA A 170 9.75 -9.26 -0.64
N THR A 171 10.60 -10.02 -1.34
CA THR A 171 11.07 -9.64 -2.69
C THR A 171 9.92 -9.56 -3.68
N LEU A 172 9.00 -10.54 -3.64
CA LEU A 172 7.84 -10.55 -4.53
C LEU A 172 6.86 -9.41 -4.22
N LEU A 173 6.66 -9.09 -2.94
CA LEU A 173 5.84 -7.96 -2.50
C LEU A 173 6.42 -6.60 -2.94
N ASP A 174 7.74 -6.44 -2.87
CA ASP A 174 8.43 -5.24 -3.34
C ASP A 174 8.23 -5.01 -4.84
N VAL A 175 8.46 -6.06 -5.65
CA VAL A 175 8.22 -6.02 -7.10
C VAL A 175 6.74 -5.73 -7.42
N TYR A 176 5.82 -6.38 -6.70
CA TYR A 176 4.39 -6.15 -6.87
C TYR A 176 3.99 -4.71 -6.52
N SER A 177 4.49 -4.17 -5.41
CA SER A 177 4.23 -2.80 -4.96
C SER A 177 4.70 -1.77 -6.00
N HIS A 178 5.92 -1.95 -6.51
CA HIS A 178 6.47 -1.08 -7.56
C HIS A 178 5.65 -1.11 -8.84
N LYS A 179 5.26 -2.30 -9.30
CA LYS A 179 4.42 -2.47 -10.49
C LYS A 179 3.08 -1.74 -10.34
N VAL A 180 2.38 -1.96 -9.22
CA VAL A 180 1.06 -1.34 -8.96
C VAL A 180 1.20 0.18 -8.82
N ALA A 181 2.26 0.67 -8.19
CA ALA A 181 2.52 2.11 -8.07
C ALA A 181 2.76 2.75 -9.45
N GLU A 182 3.51 2.10 -10.34
CA GLU A 182 3.77 2.57 -11.69
C GLU A 182 2.50 2.60 -12.55
N GLU A 183 1.71 1.53 -12.54
CA GLU A 183 0.41 1.47 -13.23
C GLU A 183 -0.50 2.61 -12.76
N GLY A 184 -0.59 2.83 -11.45
CA GLY A 184 -1.38 3.91 -10.88
C GLY A 184 -0.88 5.31 -11.27
N ARG A 185 0.44 5.53 -11.32
CA ARG A 185 1.02 6.80 -11.79
C ARG A 185 0.69 7.06 -13.26
N ASN A 186 0.81 6.04 -14.11
CA ASN A 186 0.54 6.16 -15.54
C ASN A 186 -0.93 6.55 -15.80
N VAL A 187 -1.88 5.97 -15.05
CA VAL A 187 -3.30 6.33 -15.13
C VAL A 187 -3.54 7.79 -14.73
N VAL A 188 -2.90 8.26 -13.65
CA VAL A 188 -3.01 9.66 -13.22
C VAL A 188 -2.43 10.62 -14.25
N GLU A 189 -1.28 10.30 -14.83
CA GLU A 189 -0.63 11.15 -15.83
C GLU A 189 -1.43 11.23 -17.13
N ALA A 190 -1.91 10.09 -17.64
CA ALA A 190 -2.76 10.05 -18.82
C ALA A 190 -4.06 10.84 -18.61
N GLY A 191 -4.70 10.67 -17.44
CA GLY A 191 -5.88 11.44 -17.06
C GLY A 191 -5.62 12.95 -17.00
N ARG A 192 -4.48 13.36 -16.43
CA ARG A 192 -4.07 14.77 -16.37
C ARG A 192 -3.84 15.37 -17.75
N ILE A 193 -3.17 14.64 -18.66
CA ILE A 193 -2.93 15.08 -20.04
C ILE A 193 -4.26 15.27 -20.77
N LEU A 194 -5.14 14.26 -20.70
CA LEU A 194 -6.46 14.32 -21.34
C LEU A 194 -7.30 15.48 -20.79
N PHE A 195 -7.35 15.65 -19.47
CA PHE A 195 -8.12 16.72 -18.82
C PHE A 195 -7.58 18.10 -19.20
N THR A 196 -6.26 18.26 -19.27
CA THR A 196 -5.61 19.50 -19.73
C THR A 196 -5.90 19.76 -21.21
N ALA A 197 -5.84 18.74 -22.06
CA ALA A 197 -6.15 18.87 -23.48
C ALA A 197 -7.62 19.29 -23.73
N ILE A 198 -8.57 18.72 -23.00
CA ILE A 198 -9.99 19.11 -23.03
C ILE A 198 -10.16 20.58 -22.62
N PHE A 199 -9.48 21.01 -21.55
CA PHE A 199 -9.55 22.39 -21.08
C PHE A 199 -9.00 23.38 -22.13
N ILE A 200 -7.86 23.07 -22.76
CA ILE A 200 -7.26 23.90 -23.83
C ILE A 200 -8.17 23.94 -25.07
N PHE A 201 -8.74 22.81 -25.48
CA PHE A 201 -9.67 22.76 -26.61
C PHE A 201 -10.93 23.59 -26.34
N GLY A 202 -11.47 23.54 -25.11
CA GLY A 202 -12.57 24.39 -24.66
C GLY A 202 -12.24 25.89 -24.76
N LEU A 203 -11.01 26.29 -24.44
CA LEU A 203 -10.54 27.67 -24.61
C LEU A 203 -10.41 28.06 -26.10
N GLY A 204 -9.93 27.15 -26.96
CA GLY A 204 -9.71 27.40 -28.39
C GLY A 204 -10.99 27.63 -29.20
N SER A 205 -12.05 26.86 -28.92
CA SER A 205 -13.35 27.00 -29.60
C SER A 205 -14.06 28.34 -29.33
N SER A 206 -13.73 29.03 -28.22
CA SER A 206 -14.25 30.37 -27.94
C SER A 206 -13.64 31.47 -28.82
N ARG A 207 -12.46 31.22 -29.40
CA ARG A 207 -11.67 32.20 -30.16
C ARG A 207 -12.09 32.26 -31.63
N SER A 208 -12.50 31.13 -32.22
CA SER A 208 -13.05 31.08 -33.58
C SER A 208 -14.37 31.84 -33.72
N SER A 209 -15.18 31.90 -32.65
CA SER A 209 -16.45 32.63 -32.61
C SER A 209 -16.28 34.14 -32.83
N ARG A 210 -15.12 34.72 -32.49
CA ARG A 210 -14.81 36.15 -32.71
C ARG A 210 -14.60 36.51 -34.18
N TRP A 211 -14.27 35.54 -35.05
CA TRP A 211 -14.09 35.75 -36.49
C TRP A 211 -15.36 35.50 -37.30
N VAL A 212 -16.28 34.67 -36.78
CA VAL A 212 -17.55 34.36 -37.45
C VAL A 212 -18.61 35.45 -37.22
N LEU A 213 -18.59 36.11 -36.06
CA LEU A 213 -19.57 37.15 -35.70
C LEU A 213 -19.54 38.40 -36.62
N PRO A 214 -18.38 38.94 -37.06
CA PRO A 214 -18.36 40.06 -38.00
C PRO A 214 -18.89 39.71 -39.40
N TRP A 215 -18.56 38.53 -39.93
CA TRP A 215 -19.01 38.05 -41.24
C TRP A 215 -20.54 37.80 -41.28
N ALA A 216 -21.11 37.26 -40.22
CA ALA A 216 -22.55 37.00 -40.15
C ALA A 216 -23.40 38.29 -40.04
N LEU A 217 -22.81 39.39 -39.58
CA LEU A 217 -23.48 40.69 -39.46
C LEU A 217 -23.38 41.54 -40.74
N SER A 218 -22.33 41.39 -41.57
CA SER A 218 -22.21 42.11 -42.85
C SER A 218 -23.17 41.58 -43.93
N ASN A 219 -23.45 40.27 -43.95
CA ASN A 219 -24.32 39.67 -44.97
C ASN A 219 -25.83 39.91 -44.75
N ARG A 220 -26.25 40.55 -43.64
CA ARG A 220 -27.65 40.90 -43.40
C ARG A 220 -28.04 42.30 -43.86
N SER A 221 -27.09 43.19 -44.15
CA SER A 221 -27.38 44.55 -44.61
C SER A 221 -27.49 44.70 -46.12
N GLU A 222 -27.13 43.68 -46.91
CA GLU A 222 -27.23 43.73 -48.39
C GLU A 222 -28.55 43.17 -48.93
N ASN A 223 -29.42 42.58 -48.09
CA ASN A 223 -30.70 41.99 -48.50
C ASN A 223 -31.93 42.70 -47.89
N ALA A 224 -31.83 44.00 -47.59
CA ALA A 224 -32.94 44.84 -47.12
C ALA A 224 -33.22 45.97 -48.12
#